data_AF-A0AAX0IFE0-F1
#
_entry.id   AF-A0AAX0IFE0-F1
#
_cell.length_a   1.000
_cell.length_b   1.000
_cell.length_c   1.000
_cell.angle_alpha   90.00
_cell.angle_beta   90.00
_cell.angle_gamma   90.00
#
_symmetry.space_group_name_H-M   'P 1'
#
loop_
_entity.id
_entity.type
_entity.pdbx_description
1 polymer ?
#
loop_
_entity_poly.entity_id
_entity_poly.type
_entity_poly.pdbx_seq_one_letter_code
_entity_poly.pdbx_strand_id
1 'polypeptide(L)'
;MAKDVKITLRVNAELRAAFSAAALLEGQTAANMLREFMRAYVDQSCERFQSGASGPISPAERRRREEAVNFARASIGLEGLKPSETVEVATCKFINGEISLANFLRSTHSTLTT
;
A
#
# COMPACT_ATOMS: atom_id res chain seq x y z
N MET A 1 0.89 25.55 -6.41
CA MET A 1 2.29 25.83 -6.02
C MET A 1 2.62 24.97 -4.82
N ALA A 2 3.55 24.02 -4.96
CA ALA A 2 3.96 23.17 -3.83
C ALA A 2 4.73 24.04 -2.82
N LYS A 3 4.33 23.98 -1.54
CA LYS A 3 4.96 24.75 -0.47
C LYS A 3 6.19 23.97 0.01
N ASP A 4 7.37 24.59 -0.03
CA ASP A 4 8.58 23.99 0.54
C ASP A 4 8.43 23.88 2.06
N VAL A 5 8.73 22.70 2.60
CA VAL A 5 8.65 22.38 4.03
C VAL A 5 10.02 21.96 4.54
N LYS A 6 10.47 22.56 5.64
CA LYS A 6 11.75 22.23 6.28
C LYS A 6 11.59 21.04 7.22
N ILE A 7 12.43 20.03 7.05
CA ILE A 7 12.55 18.87 7.95
C ILE A 7 13.88 18.99 8.72
N THR A 8 13.87 18.76 10.03
CA THR A 8 15.09 18.76 10.86
C THR A 8 15.33 17.36 11.40
N LEU A 9 16.47 16.77 11.05
CA LEU A 9 16.90 15.44 11.48
C LEU A 9 18.15 15.56 12.34
N ARG A 10 18.17 14.90 13.50
CA ARG A 10 19.38 14.78 14.32
C ARG A 10 20.18 13.56 13.87
N VAL A 11 21.44 13.77 13.54
CA VAL A 11 22.42 12.73 13.18
C VAL A 11 23.74 13.03 13.90
N ASN A 12 24.57 12.02 14.10
CA ASN A 12 25.91 12.26 14.63
C ASN A 12 26.78 13.02 13.60
N ALA A 13 27.85 13.67 14.08
CA ALA A 13 28.69 14.53 13.24
C ALA A 13 29.46 13.73 12.17
N GLU A 14 29.93 12.54 12.54
CA GLU A 14 30.70 11.66 11.66
C GLU A 14 29.87 11.18 10.46
N LEU A 15 28.64 10.71 10.70
CA LEU A 15 27.72 10.26 9.65
C LEU A 15 27.37 11.40 8.71
N ARG A 16 27.15 12.61 9.24
CA ARG A 16 26.89 13.80 8.41
C ARG A 16 28.08 14.08 7.49
N ALA A 17 29.29 14.03 8.02
CA ALA A 17 30.51 14.29 7.25
C ALA A 17 30.71 13.23 6.16
N ALA A 18 30.62 11.95 6.53
CA ALA A 18 30.75 10.82 5.61
C ALA A 18 29.71 10.86 4.49
N PHE A 19 28.44 11.11 4.82
CA PHE A 19 27.36 11.20 3.84
C PHE A 19 27.54 12.39 2.90
N SER A 20 27.97 13.54 3.42
CA SER A 20 28.22 14.73 2.58
C SER A 20 29.38 14.50 1.62
N ALA A 21 30.45 13.84 2.07
CA ALA A 21 31.58 13.47 1.23
C ALA A 21 31.18 12.45 0.14
N ALA A 22 30.39 11.44 0.49
CA ALA A 22 29.89 10.44 -0.45
C ALA A 22 28.98 11.07 -1.53
N ALA A 23 28.07 11.95 -1.14
CA ALA A 23 27.20 12.64 -2.10
C ALA A 23 28.00 13.48 -3.12
N LEU A 24 29.08 14.13 -2.68
CA LEU A 24 29.97 14.90 -3.56
C LEU A 24 30.72 14.02 -4.55
N LEU A 25 31.14 12.81 -4.16
CA LEU A 25 31.76 11.84 -5.07
C LEU A 25 30.80 11.42 -6.19
N GLU A 26 29.50 11.36 -5.91
CA GLU A 26 28.45 11.09 -6.89
C GLU A 26 27.97 12.33 -7.66
N GLY A 27 28.62 13.49 -7.46
CA GLY A 27 28.25 14.74 -8.13
C GLY A 27 26.91 15.32 -7.68
N GLN A 28 26.40 14.89 -6.52
CA GLN A 28 25.12 15.31 -5.96
C GLN A 28 25.28 16.10 -4.67
N THR A 29 24.25 16.85 -4.29
CA THR A 29 24.18 17.41 -2.94
C THR A 29 23.54 16.41 -1.98
N ALA A 30 23.96 16.43 -0.71
CA ALA A 30 23.33 15.61 0.34
C ALA A 30 21.80 15.80 0.39
N ALA A 31 21.31 17.01 0.12
CA ALA A 31 19.88 17.31 0.06
C ALA A 31 19.19 16.65 -1.14
N ASN A 32 19.82 16.61 -2.31
CA ASN A 32 19.27 15.93 -3.48
C ASN A 32 19.21 14.42 -3.27
N MET A 33 20.28 13.81 -2.77
CA MET A 33 20.30 12.37 -2.43
C MET A 33 19.22 12.03 -1.42
N LEU A 34 18.99 12.88 -0.41
CA LEU A 34 17.93 12.65 0.56
C LEU A 34 16.54 12.74 -0.06
N ARG A 35 16.29 13.70 -0.98
CA ARG A 35 15.02 13.79 -1.69
C ARG A 35 14.79 12.58 -2.59
N GLU A 36 15.82 12.15 -3.30
CA GLU A 36 15.77 10.97 -4.17
C GLU A 36 15.48 9.71 -3.35
N PHE A 37 16.19 9.53 -2.24
CA PHE A 37 15.96 8.43 -1.31
C PHE A 37 14.54 8.46 -0.72
N MET A 38 14.05 9.63 -0.31
CA MET A 38 12.68 9.78 0.19
C MET A 38 11.64 9.41 -0.87
N ARG A 39 11.84 9.83 -2.13
CA ARG A 39 10.97 9.44 -3.25
C ARG A 39 11.00 7.95 -3.48
N ALA A 40 12.18 7.36 -3.65
CA ALA A 40 12.34 5.93 -3.85
C ALA A 40 11.75 5.10 -2.70
N TYR A 41 11.89 5.56 -1.46
CA TYR A 41 11.30 4.91 -0.29
C TYR A 41 9.77 4.98 -0.30
N VAL A 42 9.20 6.14 -0.65
CA VAL A 42 7.75 6.32 -0.79
C VAL A 42 7.23 5.46 -1.93
N ASP A 43 7.86 5.49 -3.10
CA ASP A 43 7.47 4.69 -4.26
C ASP A 43 7.53 3.20 -3.92
N GLN A 44 8.61 2.71 -3.33
CA GLN A 44 8.72 1.32 -2.88
C GLN A 44 7.69 0.96 -1.80
N SER A 45 7.40 1.85 -0.86
CA SER A 45 6.43 1.59 0.20
C SER A 45 5.00 1.60 -0.34
N CYS A 46 4.70 2.53 -1.24
CA CYS A 46 3.45 2.60 -1.98
C CYS A 46 3.29 1.37 -2.86
N GLU A 47 4.32 0.94 -3.60
CA GLU A 47 4.32 -0.31 -4.35
C GLU A 47 4.14 -1.52 -3.44
N ARG A 48 4.84 -1.65 -2.31
CA ARG A 48 4.60 -2.76 -1.36
C ARG A 48 3.16 -2.79 -0.84
N PHE A 49 2.54 -1.63 -0.69
CA PHE A 49 1.16 -1.51 -0.21
C PHE A 49 0.12 -1.65 -1.34
N GLN A 50 0.45 -1.26 -2.56
CA GLN A 50 -0.42 -1.23 -3.75
C GLN A 50 -0.31 -2.51 -4.60
N SER A 51 0.89 -3.09 -4.71
CA SER A 51 1.21 -4.33 -5.44
C SER A 51 0.71 -5.61 -4.75
N GLY A 52 -0.08 -5.48 -3.69
CA GLY A 52 -1.04 -6.51 -3.31
C GLY A 52 -0.53 -7.71 -2.51
N ALA A 53 0.76 -7.85 -2.21
CA ALA A 53 1.23 -8.91 -1.33
C ALA A 53 2.37 -8.41 -0.44
N SER A 54 2.13 -8.33 0.86
CA SER A 54 3.19 -8.10 1.85
C SER A 54 2.93 -8.93 3.10
N GLY A 55 3.08 -10.24 2.96
CA GLY A 55 3.16 -11.18 4.09
C GLY A 55 1.84 -11.56 4.73
N PRO A 56 1.86 -12.52 5.67
CA PRO A 56 0.68 -12.95 6.39
C PRO A 56 0.08 -11.77 7.16
N ILE A 57 -1.16 -11.40 6.84
CA ILE A 57 -1.91 -10.42 7.63
C ILE A 57 -2.15 -10.96 9.04
N SER A 58 -2.32 -10.07 10.02
CA SER A 58 -2.59 -10.52 11.39
C SER A 58 -3.94 -11.25 11.48
N PRO A 59 -4.11 -12.19 12.43
CA PRO A 59 -5.40 -12.85 12.65
C PRO A 59 -6.54 -11.87 12.93
N ALA A 60 -6.25 -10.75 13.60
CA ALA A 60 -7.22 -9.69 13.87
C ALA A 60 -7.66 -8.98 12.58
N GLU A 61 -6.74 -8.69 11.66
CA GLU A 61 -7.07 -8.10 10.36
C GLU A 61 -7.85 -9.07 9.46
N ARG A 62 -7.47 -10.36 9.45
CA ARG A 62 -8.22 -11.39 8.73
C ARG A 62 -9.68 -11.45 9.22
N ARG A 63 -9.88 -11.49 10.53
CA ARG A 63 -11.22 -11.50 11.14
C ARG A 63 -12.02 -10.23 10.78
N ARG A 64 -11.38 -9.06 10.83
CA ARG A 64 -12.03 -7.79 10.43
C ARG A 64 -12.53 -7.83 8.99
N ARG A 65 -11.74 -8.40 8.08
CA ARG A 65 -12.12 -8.57 6.67
C ARG A 65 -13.26 -9.58 6.51
N GLU A 66 -13.21 -10.71 7.21
CA GLU A 66 -14.29 -11.70 7.23
C GLU A 66 -15.62 -11.09 7.68
N GLU A 67 -15.61 -10.33 8.77
CA GLU A 67 -16.80 -9.64 9.31
C GLU A 67 -17.38 -8.64 8.29
N ALA A 68 -16.53 -7.83 7.64
CA ALA A 68 -16.95 -6.90 6.61
C ALA A 68 -17.55 -7.60 5.38
N VAL A 69 -16.95 -8.70 4.94
CA VAL A 69 -17.46 -9.52 3.81
C VAL A 69 -18.79 -10.17 4.18
N ASN A 70 -18.92 -10.72 5.38
CA ASN A 70 -20.16 -11.34 5.83
C ASN A 70 -21.30 -10.32 5.91
N PHE A 71 -21.02 -9.10 6.37
CA PHE A 71 -21.98 -8.01 6.33
C PHE A 71 -22.41 -7.68 4.90
N ALA A 72 -21.46 -7.52 3.97
CA ALA A 72 -21.76 -7.27 2.56
C ALA A 72 -22.59 -8.38 1.91
N ARG A 73 -22.26 -9.66 2.17
CA ARG A 73 -23.05 -10.81 1.70
C ARG A 73 -24.47 -10.79 2.25
N ALA A 74 -24.64 -10.46 3.53
CA ALA A 74 -25.97 -10.33 4.13
C ALA A 74 -26.78 -9.23 3.45
N SER A 75 -26.19 -8.05 3.23
CA SER A 75 -26.84 -6.94 2.52
C SER A 75 -27.26 -7.33 1.11
N ILE A 76 -26.38 -7.99 0.34
CA ILE A 76 -26.68 -8.46 -1.02
C ILE A 76 -27.78 -9.53 -1.00
N GLY A 77 -27.76 -10.43 -0.02
CA GLY A 77 -28.76 -11.49 0.15
C GLY A 77 -30.16 -10.96 0.49
N LEU A 78 -30.27 -9.82 1.18
CA LEU A 78 -31.56 -9.15 1.41
C LEU A 78 -32.22 -8.68 0.12
N GLU A 79 -31.43 -8.35 -0.90
CA GLU A 79 -31.89 -8.00 -2.25
C GLU A 79 -32.13 -9.23 -3.14
N GLY A 80 -31.95 -10.44 -2.60
CA GLY A 80 -32.05 -11.70 -3.36
C GLY A 80 -30.89 -11.95 -4.33
N LEU A 81 -29.82 -11.15 -4.25
CA LEU A 81 -28.65 -11.25 -5.10
C LEU A 81 -27.62 -12.21 -4.49
N LYS A 82 -26.72 -12.74 -5.33
CA LYS A 82 -25.58 -13.56 -4.89
C LYS A 82 -24.31 -13.11 -5.60
N PRO A 83 -23.16 -13.04 -4.89
CA PRO A 83 -21.88 -12.78 -5.55
C PRO A 83 -21.58 -13.84 -6.61
N SER A 84 -20.95 -13.43 -7.71
CA SER A 84 -20.46 -14.37 -8.72
C SER A 84 -19.24 -15.14 -8.21
N GLU A 85 -18.93 -16.28 -8.82
CA GLU A 85 -17.77 -17.11 -8.44
C GLU A 85 -16.45 -16.33 -8.54
N THR A 86 -16.29 -15.48 -9.56
CA THR A 86 -15.11 -14.61 -9.71
C THR A 86 -14.94 -13.63 -8.55
N VAL A 87 -16.05 -13.08 -8.05
CA VAL A 87 -16.06 -12.18 -6.88
C VAL A 87 -15.75 -12.95 -5.62
N GLU A 88 -16.25 -14.18 -5.48
CA GLU A 88 -15.94 -15.03 -4.32
C GLU A 88 -14.45 -15.41 -4.25
N VAL A 89 -13.84 -15.74 -5.39
CA VAL A 89 -12.38 -15.99 -5.45
C VAL A 89 -11.59 -14.74 -5.04
N ALA A 90 -11.96 -13.56 -5.56
CA ALA A 90 -11.32 -12.30 -5.17
C ALA A 90 -11.53 -11.99 -3.68
N THR A 91 -12.70 -12.32 -3.14
CA THR A 91 -13.07 -12.14 -1.73
C THR A 91 -12.19 -12.99 -0.81
N CYS A 92 -11.99 -14.27 -1.15
CA CYS A 92 -11.07 -15.15 -0.42
C CYS A 92 -9.64 -14.60 -0.40
N LYS A 93 -9.13 -14.15 -1.55
CA LYS A 93 -7.81 -13.53 -1.66
C LYS A 93 -7.71 -12.27 -0.79
N PHE A 94 -8.75 -11.43 -0.79
CA PHE A 94 -8.78 -10.24 0.05
C PHE A 94 -8.79 -10.58 1.54
N ILE A 95 -9.61 -11.53 1.98
CA ILE A 95 -9.65 -12.00 3.37
C ILE A 95 -8.30 -12.53 3.82
N ASN A 96 -7.60 -13.30 2.97
CA ASN A 96 -6.30 -13.87 3.30
C ASN A 96 -5.13 -12.87 3.20
N GLY A 97 -5.38 -11.65 2.70
CA GLY A 97 -4.32 -10.65 2.50
C GLY A 97 -3.48 -10.87 1.24
N GLU A 98 -3.91 -11.73 0.34
CA GLU A 98 -3.26 -12.01 -0.95
C GLU A 98 -3.48 -10.89 -1.97
N ILE A 99 -4.50 -10.04 -1.75
CA ILE A 99 -4.73 -8.81 -2.52
C ILE A 99 -5.13 -7.65 -1.60
N SER A 100 -4.82 -6.43 -2.03
CA SER A 100 -5.26 -5.20 -1.38
C SER A 100 -6.75 -4.90 -1.66
N LEU A 101 -7.35 -4.04 -0.83
CA LEU A 101 -8.72 -3.56 -1.08
C LEU A 101 -8.85 -2.87 -2.45
N ALA A 102 -7.84 -2.09 -2.86
CA ALA A 102 -7.85 -1.42 -4.15
C ALA A 102 -7.88 -2.41 -5.32
N ASN A 103 -7.13 -3.51 -5.23
CA ASN A 103 -7.15 -4.57 -6.25
C ASN A 103 -8.45 -5.36 -6.21
N PHE A 104 -8.99 -5.63 -5.02
CA PHE A 104 -10.29 -6.26 -4.86
C PHE A 104 -11.41 -5.45 -5.53
N LEU A 105 -11.48 -4.14 -5.27
CA LEU A 105 -12.46 -3.26 -5.90
C LEU A 105 -12.25 -3.14 -7.42
N ARG A 106 -11.00 -3.10 -7.90
CA ARG A 106 -10.73 -3.08 -9.34
C ARG A 106 -11.21 -4.36 -10.03
N SER A 107 -11.06 -5.52 -9.39
CA SER A 107 -11.55 -6.78 -9.95
C SER A 107 -13.07 -6.87 -10.05
N THR A 108 -13.82 -6.17 -9.19
CA THR A 108 -15.29 -6.18 -9.20
C THR A 108 -15.89 -5.21 -10.22
N HIS A 109 -15.16 -4.15 -10.59
CA HIS A 109 -15.60 -3.18 -11.59
C HIS A 109 -15.57 -3.69 -13.05
N SER A 110 -14.94 -4.83 -13.32
CA SER A 110 -14.84 -5.39 -14.68
C SER A 110 -15.98 -6.37 -15.04
N THR A 111 -16.90 -6.68 -14.13
CA THR A 111 -17.90 -7.75 -14.33
C THR A 111 -19.35 -7.38 -13.99
N LEU A 112 -19.69 -6.08 -13.89
CA LEU A 112 -21.09 -5.64 -13.82
C LEU A 112 -21.66 -5.54 -15.25
N THR A 113 -22.04 -6.68 -15.83
CA THR A 113 -22.93 -6.73 -16.99
C THR A 113 -24.38 -6.67 -16.51
N THR A 114 -25.13 -5.70 -17.04
CA THR A 114 -26.58 -5.52 -16.87
C THR A 114 -27.36 -6.59 -17.61
#